data_AF-A0AAJ6PB67-F1
#
_entry.id   AF-A0AAJ6PB67-F1
#
_cell.length_a   1.000
_cell.length_b   1.000
_cell.length_c   1.000
_cell.angle_alpha   90.00
_cell.angle_beta   90.00
_cell.angle_gamma   90.00
#
_symmetry.space_group_name_H-M   'P 1'
#
loop_
_entity.id
_entity.type
_entity.pdbx_description
1 polymer ?
#
loop_
_entity_poly.entity_id
_entity_poly.type
_entity_poly.pdbx_seq_one_letter_code
_entity_poly.pdbx_strand_id
1 'polypeptide(L)' 'MTPQEFLENLATAQTDPEKLVVFARYLDTTAMDNATSPKWRSISYSSEIQLALNNVAFHLEALAETEN' A
#
# COMPACT_ATOMS: atom_id res chain seq x y z
N MET A 1 -3.66 -1.42 8.90
CA MET A 1 -4.00 -2.81 8.55
C MET A 1 -2.90 -3.73 9.09
N THR A 2 -3.22 -4.93 9.55
CA THR A 2 -2.20 -5.95 9.89
C THR A 2 -1.86 -6.79 8.65
N PRO A 3 -0.70 -7.48 8.59
CA PRO A 3 -0.40 -8.39 7.49
C PRO A 3 -1.47 -9.47 7.29
N GLN A 4 -2.11 -9.92 8.37
CA GLN A 4 -3.15 -10.94 8.32
C GLN A 4 -4.47 -10.37 7.76
N GLU A 5 -4.88 -9.18 8.21
CA GLU A 5 -6.03 -8.46 7.64
C GLU A 5 -5.83 -8.18 6.14
N PHE A 6 -4.60 -7.87 5.71
CA PHE A 6 -4.27 -7.71 4.30
C PHE A 6 -4.50 -8.99 3.49
N LEU A 7 -3.97 -10.12 3.97
CA LEU A 7 -4.13 -11.40 3.29
C LEU A 7 -5.61 -11.85 3.23
N GLU A 8 -6.37 -11.60 4.30
CA GLU A 8 -7.81 -11.90 4.35
C GLU A 8 -8.61 -11.02 3.38
N ASN A 9 -8.33 -9.71 3.33
CA ASN A 9 -8.96 -8.79 2.38
C ASN A 9 -8.59 -9.12 0.92
N LEU A 10 -7.35 -9.54 0.67
CA LEU A 10 -6.89 -9.92 -0.66
C LEU A 10 -7.54 -11.22 -1.14
N ALA A 11 -7.70 -12.20 -0.24
CA ALA A 11 -8.33 -13.47 -0.55
C ALA A 11 -9.84 -13.36 -0.80
N THR A 12 -10.48 -12.31 -0.28
CA THR A 12 -11.92 -12.07 -0.42
C THR A 12 -12.30 -11.13 -1.56
N ALA A 13 -11.34 -10.37 -2.10
CA ALA A 13 -11.51 -9.53 -3.28
C ALA A 13 -11.77 -10.39 -4.54
N GLN A 14 -12.93 -10.20 -5.17
CA GLN A 14 -13.38 -11.00 -6.30
C GLN A 14 -12.92 -10.43 -7.64
N THR A 15 -12.76 -9.11 -7.73
CA THR A 15 -12.36 -8.42 -8.96
C THR A 15 -10.94 -7.88 -8.86
N ASP A 16 -10.30 -7.67 -10.02
CA ASP A 16 -8.96 -7.07 -10.05
C ASP A 16 -8.94 -5.63 -9.50
N PRO A 17 -9.95 -4.77 -9.76
CA PRO A 17 -10.09 -3.48 -9.08
C PRO A 17 -10.13 -3.57 -7.55
N GLU A 18 -10.89 -4.52 -7.00
CA GLU A 18 -10.96 -4.73 -5.55
C GLU A 18 -9.58 -5.12 -4.97
N LYS A 19 -8.83 -5.97 -5.67
CA LYS A 19 -7.46 -6.33 -5.25
C LYS A 19 -6.55 -5.11 -5.26
N LEU A 20 -6.62 -4.26 -6.27
CA LEU A 20 -5.82 -3.04 -6.37
C LEU A 20 -6.10 -2.08 -5.20
N VAL A 21 -7.38 -1.93 -4.81
CA VAL A 21 -7.78 -1.14 -3.62
C VAL A 21 -7.20 -1.74 -2.33
N VAL A 22 -7.23 -3.06 -2.18
CA VAL A 22 -6.65 -3.73 -1.00
C VAL A 22 -5.13 -3.50 -0.93
N PHE A 23 -4.43 -3.57 -2.07
CA PHE A 23 -2.99 -3.25 -2.14
C PHE A 23 -2.69 -1.79 -1.79
N ALA A 24 -3.46 -0.84 -2.33
CA ALA A 24 -3.27 0.58 -2.02
C ALA A 24 -3.41 0.86 -0.52
N ARG A 25 -4.45 0.32 0.12
CA ARG A 25 -4.67 0.47 1.57
C ARG A 25 -3.58 -0.15 2.43
N TYR A 26 -2.99 -1.26 1.98
CA TYR A 26 -1.86 -1.87 2.68
C TYR A 26 -0.60 -1.00 2.61
N LEU A 27 -0.34 -0.39 1.44
CA LEU A 27 0.77 0.53 1.25
C LEU A 27 0.62 1.80 2.09
N ASP A 28 -0.59 2.39 2.10
CA ASP A 28 -0.88 3.63 2.83
C ASP A 28 -0.86 3.45 4.36
N THR A 29 -1.18 2.25 4.86
CA THR A 29 -1.18 1.96 6.30
C THR A 29 0.09 1.25 6.77
N THR A 30 0.17 -0.06 6.57
CA THR A 30 1.18 -0.92 7.18
C THR A 30 2.59 -0.62 6.66
N ALA A 31 2.73 -0.40 5.35
CA ALA A 31 4.04 -0.09 4.78
C ALA A 31 4.50 1.31 5.22
N MET A 32 3.59 2.29 5.25
CA MET A 32 3.90 3.66 5.65
C MET A 32 4.21 3.80 7.15
N ASP A 33 3.48 3.10 8.02
CA ASP A 33 3.75 3.07 9.46
C ASP A 33 5.14 2.51 9.76
N ASN A 34 5.53 1.44 9.07
CA ASN A 34 6.89 0.89 9.18
C ASN A 34 7.94 1.84 8.55
N ALA A 35 7.54 2.61 7.54
CA ALA A 35 8.34 3.62 6.86
C ALA A 35 8.50 4.94 7.65
N THR A 36 8.05 5.02 8.90
CA THR A 36 8.34 6.17 9.78
C THR A 36 9.16 5.79 11.01
N SER A 37 9.48 4.51 11.18
CA SER A 37 10.24 3.99 12.32
C SER A 37 11.67 4.54 12.41
N PRO A 38 12.30 4.58 13.61
CA PRO A 38 13.70 5.00 13.75
C PRO A 38 14.67 4.19 12.89
N LYS A 39 14.41 2.88 12.73
CA LYS A 39 15.18 2.00 11.85
C LYS A 39 15.02 2.41 10.39
N TRP A 40 13.81 2.75 9.96
CA TRP A 40 13.57 3.24 8.60
C TRP A 40 14.30 4.55 8.31
N ARG A 41 14.24 5.51 9.24
CA ARG A 41 14.93 6.81 9.10
C ARG A 41 16.46 6.67 9.00
N SER A 42 17.02 5.55 9.47
CA SER A 42 18.45 5.25 9.35
C SER A 42 18.86 4.68 7.98
N ILE A 43 17.90 4.30 7.14
CA ILE A 43 18.15 3.80 5.78
C ILE A 43 18.43 5.00 4.86
N SER A 44 19.55 4.97 4.15
CA SER A 44 19.84 5.91 3.06
C SER A 44 18.74 5.80 2.00
N TYR A 45 18.19 6.94 1.57
CA TYR A 45 17.07 7.06 0.62
C TYR A 45 15.69 6.65 1.16
N SER A 46 15.52 6.56 2.48
CA SER A 46 14.24 6.23 3.12
C SER A 46 13.09 7.18 2.74
N SER A 47 13.40 8.46 2.45
CA SER A 47 12.40 9.45 2.04
C SER A 47 11.93 9.25 0.60
N GLU A 48 12.84 8.91 -0.30
CA GLU A 48 12.55 8.61 -1.71
C GLU A 48 11.74 7.32 -1.83
N ILE A 49 12.07 6.31 -1.03
CA ILE A 49 11.28 5.07 -0.96
C ILE A 49 9.87 5.38 -0.45
N GLN A 50 9.72 6.24 0.57
CA GLN A 50 8.42 6.66 1.09
C GLN A 50 7.57 7.35 0.01
N LEU A 51 8.16 8.29 -0.72
CA LEU A 51 7.51 8.98 -1.85
C LEU A 51 7.10 8.01 -2.97
N ALA A 52 7.96 7.05 -3.30
CA ALA A 52 7.64 6.03 -4.31
C ALA A 52 6.46 5.16 -3.88
N LEU A 53 6.41 4.73 -2.61
CA LEU A 53 5.31 3.92 -2.08
C LEU A 53 3.98 4.69 -2.10
N ASN A 54 3.99 5.98 -1.73
CA ASN A 54 2.82 6.84 -1.83
C ASN A 54 2.31 6.98 -3.28
N ASN A 55 3.22 7.19 -4.23
CA ASN A 55 2.85 7.30 -5.64
C ASN A 55 2.25 5.99 -6.17
N VAL A 56 2.80 4.83 -5.78
CA VAL A 56 2.24 3.53 -6.17
C VAL A 56 0.83 3.36 -5.60
N ALA A 57 0.61 3.67 -4.32
CA ALA A 57 -0.71 3.59 -3.70
C ALA A 57 -1.73 4.46 -4.45
N PHE A 58 -1.39 5.72 -4.72
CA PHE A 58 -2.24 6.65 -5.47
C PHE A 58 -2.60 6.12 -6.87
N HIS A 59 -1.64 5.57 -7.62
CA HIS A 59 -1.91 5.04 -8.95
C HIS A 59 -2.74 3.75 -8.94
N LEU A 60 -2.58 2.90 -7.93
CA LEU A 60 -3.40 1.70 -7.77
C LEU A 60 -4.87 2.04 -7.51
N GLU A 61 -5.13 3.07 -6.69
CA GLU A 61 -6.50 3.57 -6.46
C GLU A 61 -7.10 4.12 -7.76
N ALA A 62 -6.36 4.96 -8.49
CA ALA A 62 -6.82 5.52 -9.75
C ALA A 62 -7.13 4.43 -10.81
N LEU A 63 -6.31 3.38 -10.89
CA LEU A 63 -6.55 2.26 -11.79
C LEU A 63 -7.83 1.49 -11.41
N ALA A 64 -8.04 1.25 -10.11
CA ALA A 64 -9.25 0.59 -9.62
C ALA A 64 -10.53 1.42 -9.89
N GLU A 65 -10.44 2.74 -9.85
CA GLU A 65 -11.56 3.64 -10.19
C GLU A 65 -11.88 3.63 -11.69
N THR A 66 -10.88 3.42 -12.54
CA THR A 66 -11.04 3.45 -14.01
C THR A 66 -11.67 2.17 -14.58
N GLU A 67 -11.54 1.04 -13.86
CA GLU A 67 -12.10 -0.25 -14.26
C GLU A 67 -13.52 -0.53 -13.74
N ASN A 68 -14.15 0.42 -13.02
CA ASN A 68 -15.57 0.40 -12.62
C ASN A 68 -16.48 1.06 -13.66
#